data_AF-A0A1Q7SRX9-F1
#
_entry.id   AF-A0A1Q7SRX9-F1
#
_cell.length_a   1.000
_cell.length_b   1.000
_cell.length_c   1.000
_cell.angle_alpha   90.00
_cell.angle_beta   90.00
_cell.angle_gamma   90.00
#
_symmetry.space_group_name_H-M   'P 1'
#
loop_
_entity.id
_entity.type
_entity.pdbx_description
1 polymer ?
#
loop_
_entity_poly.entity_id
_entity_poly.type
_entity_poly.pdbx_seq_one_letter_code
_entity_poly.pdbx_strand_id
1 'polypeptide(L)'
;MDERTRVSVTSNEELELRDRDVMNLLDQLELYALRVGEGKASQKDYWLFVYKSMKSGLLMTKTMEKYLRYKLHGLGAKPQY
;
A
#
# COMPACT_ATOMS: atom_id res chain seq x y z
N MET A 1 -18.25 -27.31 -22.74
CA MET A 1 -18.41 -25.98 -22.14
C MET A 1 -18.02 -26.14 -20.69
N ASP A 2 -16.75 -25.93 -20.43
CA ASP A 2 -16.04 -26.48 -19.28
C ASP A 2 -16.04 -25.48 -18.12
N GLU A 3 -16.79 -25.84 -17.08
CA GLU A 3 -17.00 -25.09 -15.83
C GLU A 3 -15.69 -24.86 -15.03
N ARG A 4 -14.60 -25.53 -15.41
CA ARG A 4 -13.26 -25.35 -14.81
C ARG A 4 -12.56 -24.05 -15.22
N THR A 5 -12.98 -23.40 -16.30
CA THR A 5 -12.28 -22.22 -16.83
C THR A 5 -12.63 -20.92 -16.09
N ARG A 6 -13.74 -20.89 -15.34
CA ARG A 6 -14.20 -19.69 -14.62
C ARG A 6 -13.53 -19.46 -13.28
N VAL A 7 -12.97 -20.48 -12.64
CA VAL A 7 -12.42 -20.37 -11.27
C VAL A 7 -11.00 -19.77 -11.28
N SER A 8 -10.23 -19.97 -12.36
CA SER A 8 -8.84 -19.50 -12.44
C SER A 8 -8.71 -18.03 -12.87
N VAL A 9 -9.69 -17.50 -13.61
CA VAL A 9 -9.67 -16.13 -14.13
C VAL A 9 -9.91 -15.12 -12.99
N THR A 10 -10.85 -15.41 -12.09
CA THR A 10 -11.17 -14.55 -10.94
C THR A 10 -9.97 -14.35 -10.01
N SER A 11 -9.19 -15.41 -9.75
CA SER A 11 -8.03 -15.30 -8.86
C SER A 11 -6.90 -14.45 -9.47
N ASN A 12 -6.72 -14.50 -10.79
CA ASN A 12 -5.67 -13.72 -11.44
C ASN A 12 -6.06 -12.25 -11.57
N GLU A 13 -7.31 -11.95 -11.93
CA GLU A 13 -7.82 -10.58 -11.94
C GLU A 13 -7.86 -9.98 -10.53
N GLU A 14 -8.23 -10.75 -9.49
CA GLU A 14 -8.15 -10.29 -8.11
C GLU A 14 -6.71 -10.01 -7.66
N LEU A 15 -5.74 -10.84 -8.06
CA LEU A 15 -4.32 -10.61 -7.76
C LEU A 15 -3.79 -9.36 -8.48
N GLU A 16 -4.11 -9.18 -9.76
CA GLU A 16 -3.72 -7.98 -10.53
C GLU A 16 -4.38 -6.71 -10.00
N LEU A 17 -5.66 -6.78 -9.61
CA LEU A 17 -6.36 -5.69 -8.94
C LEU A 17 -5.69 -5.33 -7.61
N ARG A 18 -5.27 -6.34 -6.84
CA ARG A 18 -4.54 -6.12 -5.58
C ARG A 18 -3.18 -5.47 -5.81
N ASP A 19 -2.40 -5.93 -6.78
CA ASP A 19 -1.10 -5.32 -7.09
C ASP A 19 -1.25 -3.88 -7.57
N ARG A 20 -2.27 -3.60 -8.38
CA ARG A 20 -2.61 -2.23 -8.80
C ARG A 20 -2.99 -1.34 -7.61
N ASP A 21 -3.80 -1.85 -6.68
CA ASP A 21 -4.19 -1.12 -5.47
C ASP A 21 -2.99 -0.84 -4.56
N VAL A 22 -2.04 -1.79 -4.44
CA VAL A 22 -0.78 -1.59 -3.74
C VAL A 22 0.04 -0.49 -4.40
N MET A 23 0.24 -0.55 -5.72
CA MET A 23 1.03 0.46 -6.44
C MET A 23 0.40 1.85 -6.34
N ASN A 24 -0.93 1.94 -6.41
CA ASN A 24 -1.65 3.19 -6.21
C ASN A 24 -1.48 3.74 -4.78
N LEU A 25 -1.52 2.87 -3.76
CA LEU A 25 -1.26 3.27 -2.37
C LEU A 25 0.16 3.81 -2.19
N LEU A 26 1.14 3.18 -2.83
CA LEU A 26 2.53 3.61 -2.78
C LEU A 26 2.75 4.97 -3.47
N ASP A 27 2.08 5.23 -4.59
CA ASP A 27 2.12 6.51 -5.30
C ASP A 27 1.48 7.62 -4.46
N GLN A 28 0.29 7.34 -3.90
CA GLN A 28 -0.39 8.25 -2.98
C GLN A 28 0.45 8.62 -1.75
N LEU A 29 1.20 7.66 -1.21
CA LEU A 29 2.10 7.89 -0.08
C LEU A 29 3.26 8.82 -0.44
N GLU A 30 3.79 8.71 -1.66
CA GLU A 30 4.86 9.56 -2.17
C GLU A 30 4.37 10.99 -2.41
N LEU A 31 3.19 11.14 -3.01
CA LEU A 31 2.51 12.44 -3.14
C LEU A 31 2.22 13.09 -1.78
N TYR A 32 1.84 12.30 -0.77
CA TYR A 32 1.64 12.78 0.59
C TYR A 32 2.95 13.28 1.21
N ALA A 33 4.04 12.52 1.07
CA ALA A 33 5.37 12.92 1.55
C ALA A 33 5.84 14.24 0.90
N LEU A 34 5.65 14.39 -0.41
CA LEU A 34 5.95 15.63 -1.13
C LEU A 34 5.11 16.81 -0.61
N ARG A 35 3.83 16.59 -0.32
CA ARG A 35 2.91 17.64 0.17
C ARG A 35 3.26 18.12 1.58
N VAL A 36 3.65 17.21 2.48
CA VAL A 36 3.98 17.56 3.87
C VAL A 36 5.40 18.17 3.97
N GLY A 37 6.20 18.03 2.91
CA GLY A 37 7.62 18.35 2.89
C GLY A 37 8.41 17.17 3.45
N GLU A 38 9.30 16.64 2.62
CA GLU A 38 10.15 15.46 2.92
C GLU A 38 10.66 15.52 4.36
N GLY A 39 10.24 14.56 5.18
CA GLY A 39 10.70 14.42 6.57
C GLY A 39 10.04 15.29 7.64
N LYS A 40 9.00 16.10 7.34
CA LYS A 40 8.24 16.82 8.38
C LYS A 40 7.11 15.99 9.02
N ALA A 41 6.55 15.03 8.29
CA ALA A 41 5.54 14.11 8.83
C ALA A 41 6.18 13.05 9.73
N SER A 42 5.52 12.73 10.84
CA SER A 42 5.94 11.61 11.69
C SER A 42 5.62 10.27 11.03
N GLN A 43 6.31 9.20 11.42
CA GLN A 43 5.98 7.84 10.99
C GLN A 43 4.51 7.49 11.29
N LYS A 44 3.96 8.00 12.39
CA LYS A 44 2.55 7.84 12.78
C LYS A 44 1.59 8.48 11.77
N ASP A 45 1.92 9.66 11.25
CA ASP A 45 1.10 10.35 10.25
C ASP A 45 1.06 9.57 8.95
N TYR A 46 2.19 9.03 8.52
CA TYR A 46 2.27 8.16 7.36
C TYR A 46 1.46 6.86 7.53
N TRP A 47 1.56 6.21 8.69
CA TRP A 47 0.73 5.02 8.97
C TRP A 47 -0.76 5.34 9.00
N LEU A 48 -1.14 6.48 9.56
CA LEU A 48 -2.54 6.92 9.57
C LEU A 48 -3.04 7.21 8.15
N PHE A 49 -2.20 7.79 7.29
CA PHE A 49 -2.50 8.00 5.88
C PHE A 49 -2.71 6.67 5.15
N VAL A 50 -1.79 5.72 5.32
CA VAL A 50 -1.89 4.36 4.73
C VAL A 50 -3.19 3.69 5.17
N TYR A 51 -3.48 3.69 6.46
CA TYR A 51 -4.71 3.10 7.01
C TYR A 51 -5.97 3.72 6.41
N LYS A 52 -6.02 5.05 6.26
CA LYS A 52 -7.15 5.76 5.64
C LYS A 52 -7.28 5.49 4.13
N SER A 53 -6.16 5.27 3.45
CA SER A 53 -6.11 5.09 1.99
C SER A 53 -6.42 3.65 1.58
N MET A 54 -6.21 2.69 2.47
CA MET A 54 -6.67 1.31 2.30
C MET A 54 -8.20 1.26 2.38
N LYS A 55 -8.87 1.03 1.24
CA LYS A 55 -10.29 0.66 1.22
C LYS A 55 -10.48 -0.71 1.90
N SER A 56 -11.67 -0.98 2.42
CA SER A 56 -12.06 -2.15 3.23
C SER A 56 -11.76 -3.54 2.66
N GLY A 57 -11.24 -3.66 1.44
CA GLY A 57 -10.83 -4.92 0.81
C GLY A 57 -9.31 -5.17 0.75
N LEU A 58 -8.47 -4.15 1.01
CA LEU A 58 -7.02 -4.33 0.96
C LEU A 58 -6.50 -4.89 2.29
N LEU A 59 -6.20 -6.19 2.31
CA LEU A 59 -5.58 -6.82 3.49
C LEU A 59 -4.11 -6.41 3.60
N MET A 60 -3.73 -5.80 4.72
CA MET A 60 -2.32 -5.53 5.04
C MET A 60 -1.60 -6.86 5.30
N THR A 61 -0.77 -7.30 4.34
CA THR A 61 0.08 -8.48 4.52
C THR A 61 1.41 -8.09 5.18
N LYS A 62 2.09 -9.05 5.81
CA LYS A 62 3.43 -8.81 6.39
C LYS A 62 4.45 -8.34 5.35
N THR A 63 4.35 -8.86 4.12
CA THR A 63 5.21 -8.45 3.00
C THR A 63 4.98 -6.99 2.63
N MET A 64 3.71 -6.59 2.54
CA MET A 64 3.33 -5.21 2.24
C MET A 64 3.73 -4.25 3.37
N GLU A 65 3.56 -4.66 4.62
CA GLU A 65 4.03 -3.90 5.78
C GLU A 65 5.55 -3.67 5.73
N LYS A 66 6.33 -4.73 5.42
CA LYS A 66 7.78 -4.62 5.26
C LYS A 66 8.16 -3.65 4.13
N TYR A 67 7.47 -3.73 2.99
CA TYR A 67 7.72 -2.86 1.85
C TYR A 67 7.38 -1.39 2.15
N LEU A 68 6.23 -1.16 2.81
CA LEU A 68 5.82 0.16 3.28
C LEU A 68 6.83 0.74 4.26
N ARG A 69 7.31 -0.05 5.24
CA ARG A 69 8.36 0.38 6.18
C ARG A 69 9.64 0.80 5.45
N TYR A 70 10.06 0.05 4.43
CA TYR A 70 11.22 0.41 3.61
C TYR A 70 10.99 1.72 2.84
N LYS A 71 9.83 1.88 2.18
CA LYS A 71 9.49 3.11 1.45
C LYS A 71 9.42 4.31 2.39
N LEU A 72 8.79 4.17 3.56
CA LEU A 72 8.72 5.21 4.59
C LEU A 72 10.10 5.64 5.09
N HIS A 73 11.01 4.69 5.30
CA HIS A 73 12.39 5.00 5.65
C HIS A 73 13.09 5.80 4.53
N GLY A 74 12.88 5.43 3.26
CA GLY A 74 13.38 6.18 2.11
C GLY A 74 12.82 7.61 2.01
N LEU A 75 11.58 7.82 2.46
CA LEU A 75 10.91 9.13 2.53
C LEU A 75 11.29 9.97 3.77
N GLY A 76 12.28 9.51 4.55
CA GLY A 76 12.77 10.23 5.73
C GLY A 76 11.87 10.12 6.97
N ALA A 77 10.89 9.20 6.96
CA ALA A 77 10.07 8.93 8.15
C ALA A 77 10.91 8.22 9.21
N LYS A 78 11.44 8.98 10.17
CA LYS A 78 12.18 8.40 11.30
C LYS A 78 11.23 7.61 12.21
N PRO A 79 11.59 6.38 12.62
CA PRO A 79 10.81 5.65 13.61
C PRO A 79 10.74 6.46 14.91
N GLN A 80 9.54 6.75 15.38
CA GLN A 80 9.34 7.25 16.74
C GLN A 80 9.43 6.03 17.66
N TYR A 81 10.55 5.92 18.39
CA TYR A 81 10.70 5.01 19.52
C TYR A 81 9.94 5.54 20.73
#